data_AF-A0A0N0ATJ1-F1
#
_entry.id   AF-A0A0N0ATJ1-F1
#
_cell.length_a   1.000
_cell.length_b   1.000
_cell.length_c   1.000
_cell.angle_alpha   90.00
_cell.angle_beta   90.00
_cell.angle_gamma   90.00
#
_symmetry.space_group_name_H-M   'P 1'
#
loop_
_entity.id
_entity.type
_entity.pdbx_description
1 polymer ?
#
loop_
_entity_poly.entity_id
_entity_poly.type
_entity_poly.pdbx_seq_one_letter_code
_entity_poly.pdbx_strand_id
1 'polypeptide(L)' 'MMSEGWRKSSYSNGEGGDCVETRLAREASRVAMRDTRHRELGQLDVPAGEWAAFLGTIHDG' A
#
# COMPACT_ATOMS: atom_id res chain seq x y z
N MET A 1 -18.60 0.41 -4.38
CA MET A 1 -17.83 1.34 -3.52
C MET A 1 -16.50 1.58 -4.21
N MET A 2 -16.35 2.72 -4.86
CA MET A 2 -15.19 3.01 -5.72
C MET A 2 -13.95 3.15 -4.85
N SER A 3 -13.04 2.19 -4.94
CA SER A 3 -11.73 2.21 -4.28
C SER A 3 -10.80 3.15 -5.05
N GLU A 4 -11.20 4.42 -5.19
CA GLU A 4 -10.53 5.37 -6.06
C GLU A 4 -9.04 5.50 -5.67
N GLY A 5 -8.16 5.17 -6.62
CA GLY A 5 -6.71 5.18 -6.45
C GLY A 5 -6.08 3.99 -5.72
N TRP A 6 -6.85 3.07 -5.14
CA TRP A 6 -6.29 1.89 -4.46
C TRP A 6 -5.92 0.78 -5.45
N ARG A 7 -4.75 0.20 -5.25
CA ARG A 7 -4.20 -0.92 -6.04
C ARG A 7 -3.91 -2.08 -5.11
N LYS A 8 -4.59 -3.20 -5.31
CA LYS A 8 -4.33 -4.45 -4.59
C LYS A 8 -3.03 -5.09 -5.07
N SER A 9 -2.26 -5.63 -4.13
CA SER A 9 -1.03 -6.39 -4.43
C SER A 9 -1.37 -7.70 -5.18
N SER A 10 -0.52 -8.07 -6.15
CA SER A 10 -0.61 -9.37 -6.85
C SER A 10 -0.30 -10.56 -5.94
N TYR A 11 0.43 -10.32 -4.85
CA TYR A 11 0.75 -11.34 -3.83
C TYR A 11 -0.44 -11.64 -2.90
N SER A 12 -1.53 -10.88 -3.01
CA SER A 12 -2.73 -11.07 -2.20
C SER A 12 -3.69 -12.11 -2.84
N ASN A 13 -3.16 -13.31 -3.09
CA ASN A 13 -3.91 -14.48 -3.54
C ASN A 13 -4.58 -15.17 -2.35
N GLY A 14 -5.80 -15.67 -2.55
CA GLY A 14 -6.71 -16.08 -1.47
C GLY A 14 -6.25 -17.23 -0.57
N GLU A 15 -5.12 -17.87 -0.86
CA GLU A 15 -4.60 -19.07 -0.20
C GLU A 15 -3.66 -18.76 0.98
N GLY A 16 -3.97 -17.73 1.76
CA GLY A 16 -3.26 -17.44 3.02
C GLY A 16 -2.16 -16.39 2.96
N GLY A 17 -2.04 -15.62 1.87
CA GLY A 17 -1.14 -14.47 1.80
C GLY A 17 -1.68 -13.22 2.52
N ASP A 18 -0.77 -12.40 3.05
CA ASP A 18 -1.09 -11.09 3.59
C ASP A 18 -1.71 -10.20 2.49
N CYS A 19 -2.93 -9.75 2.74
CA CYS A 19 -3.72 -9.05 1.74
C CYS A 19 -3.51 -7.54 1.85
N VAL A 20 -2.75 -6.93 0.95
CA VAL A 20 -2.38 -5.51 1.03
C VAL A 20 -2.87 -4.73 -0.19
N GLU A 21 -3.31 -3.50 0.04
CA GLU A 21 -3.50 -2.51 -1.01
C GLU A 21 -2.70 -1.24 -0.73
N THR A 22 -2.30 -0.56 -1.80
CA THR A 22 -1.61 0.73 -1.73
C THR A 22 -2.34 1.79 -2.53
N ARG A 23 -2.18 3.05 -2.15
CA ARG A 23 -2.68 4.20 -2.91
C ARG A 23 -1.65 5.32 -2.89
N LEU A 24 -1.41 5.91 -4.06
CA LEU A 24 -0.62 7.12 -4.19
C LEU A 24 -1.55 8.34 -4.10
N ALA A 25 -1.41 9.12 -3.03
CA ALA A 25 -2.07 10.42 -2.89
C ALA A 25 -1.14 11.50 -3.46
N ARG A 26 -1.23 11.75 -4.77
CA ARG A 26 -0.29 12.61 -5.51
C ARG A 26 -0.27 14.03 -4.96
N GLU A 27 -1.44 14.63 -4.76
CA GLU A 27 -1.61 15.97 -4.18
C GLU A 27 -0.95 16.13 -2.80
N ALA A 28 -0.89 15.06 -1.99
CA ALA A 28 -0.24 15.10 -0.68
C ALA A 28 1.23 14.65 -0.72
N SER A 29 1.70 14.10 -1.83
CA SER A 29 3.00 13.41 -1.94
C SER A 29 3.18 12.31 -0.89
N ARG A 30 2.13 11.49 -0.72
CA ARG A 30 2.10 10.38 0.25
C ARG A 30 1.66 9.07 -0.36
N VAL A 31 2.07 7.98 0.29
CA VAL A 31 1.66 6.62 -0.03
C VAL A 31 0.91 6.06 1.17
N ALA A 32 -0.32 5.63 0.93
CA ALA A 32 -1.14 4.94 1.91
C ALA A 32 -1.11 3.43 1.66
N MET A 33 -1.10 2.65 2.73
CA MET A 33 -1.13 1.19 2.72
C MET A 33 -2.15 0.69 3.73
N ARG A 34 -2.86 -0.38 3.40
CA ARG A 34 -3.81 -1.00 4.33
C ARG A 34 -4.00 -2.48 4.05
N ASP A 35 -4.62 -3.15 5.01
CA ASP A 35 -5.16 -4.49 4.83
C ASP A 35 -6.39 -4.46 3.90
N THR A 36 -6.40 -5.35 2.92
CA THR A 36 -7.48 -5.47 1.93
C THR A 36 -8.78 -6.01 2.54
N ARG A 37 -8.65 -6.90 3.52
CA ARG A 37 -9.74 -7.60 4.23
C ARG A 37 -10.25 -6.77 5.41
N HIS A 38 -9.39 -5.96 6.01
CA HIS A 38 -9.70 -5.15 7.19
C HIS A 38 -9.53 -3.65 6.94
N ARG A 39 -10.23 -3.14 5.91
CA ARG A 39 -10.12 -1.73 5.46
C ARG A 39 -10.57 -0.72 6.51
N GLU A 40 -11.47 -1.16 7.38
CA GLU A 40 -12.06 -0.40 8.48
C GLU A 40 -11.10 -0.16 9.65
N LEU A 41 -10.04 -0.96 9.76
CA LEU A 41 -9.03 -0.81 10.82
C LEU A 41 -8.05 0.35 10.56
N GLY A 42 -8.17 1.00 9.39
CA GLY A 42 -7.39 2.18 9.03
C GLY A 42 -6.33 1.90 7.98
N GLN A 43 -5.39 2.84 7.86
CA GLN A 43 -4.30 2.80 6.89
C GLN A 43 -3.05 3.42 7.50
N LEU A 44 -1.89 2.90 7.09
CA LEU A 44 -0.61 3.56 7.30
C LEU A 44 -0.39 4.55 6.16
N ASP A 45 0.07 5.75 6.49
CA ASP A 45 0.27 6.81 5.53
C ASP A 45 1.68 7.40 5.70
N VAL A 46 2.52 7.31 4.68
CA VAL A 46 3.94 7.69 4.73
C VAL A 46 4.31 8.67 3.60
N PRO A 47 5.32 9.53 3.79
CA PRO A 47 5.83 10.37 2.71
C PRO A 47 6.30 9.51 1.52
N ALA A 48 6.02 9.97 0.29
CA ALA A 48 6.37 9.20 -0.91
C ALA A 48 7.89 9.01 -1.09
N GLY A 49 8.71 9.97 -0.63
CA GLY A 49 10.17 9.85 -0.64
C GLY A 49 10.68 8.72 0.25
N GLU A 50 10.15 8.61 1.48
CA GLU A 50 10.51 7.55 2.41
C GLU A 50 10.06 6.17 1.92
N TRP A 51 8.87 6.10 1.31
CA TRP A 51 8.40 4.88 0.68
C TRP A 51 9.33 4.42 -0.45
N ALA A 52 9.77 5.34 -1.31
CA ALA A 52 10.71 5.03 -2.38
C ALA A 52 12.09 4.61 -1.84
N ALA A 53 12.60 5.29 -0.81
CA ALA A 53 13.84 4.92 -0.15
C ALA A 53 13.77 3.52 0.46
N PHE A 54 12.70 3.22 1.20
CA PHE A 54 12.46 1.89 1.77
C PHE A 54 12.45 0.79 0.72
N LEU A 55 11.71 0.97 -0.38
CA LEU A 55 11.68 -0.01 -1.46
C LEU A 55 13.06 -0.19 -2.11
N GLY A 56 13.84 0.89 -2.28
CA GLY A 56 15.22 0.81 -2.76
C GLY A 56 16.07 -0.08 -1.84
N THR A 57 15.98 0.13 -0.52
CA THR A 57 16.76 -0.68 0.45
C THR A 57 16.41 -2.16 0.44
N ILE A 58 15.16 -2.53 0.14
CA ILE A 58 14.73 -3.94 0.08
C ILE A 58 15.08 -4.58 -1.27
N HIS A 59 15.04 -3.80 -2.36
CA HIS A 59 15.33 -4.31 -3.69
C HIS A 59 16.81 -4.57 -3.92
N ASP A 60 17.68 -3.74 -3.35
CA ASP A 60 19.14 -3.83 -3.49
C ASP A 60 19.78 -4.86 -2.51
N GLY A 61 18.95 -5.58 -1.73
CA GLY A 61 19.37 -6.58 -0.72
C GLY A 61 19.51 -8.00 -1.26
#